data_AF-A0A1H8ZXP6-F1
#
_entry.id   AF-A0A1H8ZXP6-F1
#
_cell.length_a   1.000
_cell.length_b   1.000
_cell.length_c   1.000
_cell.angle_alpha   90.00
_cell.angle_beta   90.00
_cell.angle_gamma   90.00
#
_symmetry.space_group_name_H-M   'P 1'
#
loop_
_entity.id
_entity.type
_entity.pdbx_description
1 polymer ?
#
loop_
_entity_poly.entity_id
_entity_poly.type
_entity_poly.pdbx_seq_one_letter_code
_entity_poly.pdbx_strand_id
1 'polypeptide(L)'
;MGPLELEIGYEYFHYSEQDDADEGELFLGIGLGPVTASVSYVVHADDADAEGSTVYLIEGDYAFMPDTRVLAGLGYDDPNDESGVTFWMLGLARESGPGEISLTYASRDETGAQSLFVAGYTINF
;
A
#
# COMPACT_ATOMS: atom_id res chain seq x y z
N MET A 1 4.83 -21.31 -11.75
CA MET A 1 4.34 -20.91 -10.42
C MET A 1 5.56 -20.45 -9.64
N GLY A 2 5.57 -19.21 -9.16
CA GLY A 2 6.68 -18.65 -8.39
C GLY A 2 6.75 -19.23 -6.97
N PRO A 3 7.74 -18.83 -6.17
CA PRO A 3 7.78 -19.19 -4.74
C PRO A 3 6.56 -18.63 -4.01
N LEU A 4 6.19 -19.30 -2.90
CA LEU A 4 5.28 -18.77 -1.91
C LEU A 4 6.09 -17.89 -0.96
N GLU A 5 5.63 -16.67 -0.74
CA GLU A 5 6.25 -15.69 0.14
C GLU A 5 5.27 -15.36 1.27
N LEU A 6 5.81 -15.16 2.47
CA LEU A 6 5.07 -14.77 3.65
C LEU A 6 5.80 -13.59 4.28
N GLU A 7 5.08 -12.50 4.49
CA GLU A 7 5.58 -11.31 5.15
C GLU A 7 4.71 -10.98 6.35
N ILE A 8 5.36 -10.62 7.46
CA ILE A 8 4.69 -10.13 8.65
C ILE A 8 5.52 -8.99 9.22
N GLY A 9 4.85 -7.93 9.63
CA GLY A 9 5.54 -6.80 10.22
C GLY A 9 4.64 -5.96 11.10
N TYR A 10 5.29 -4.98 11.72
CA TYR A 10 4.67 -3.95 12.51
C TYR A 10 5.24 -2.61 12.04
N GLU A 11 4.36 -1.70 11.66
CA GLU A 11 4.70 -0.33 11.28
C GLU A 11 4.27 0.62 12.38
N TYR A 12 5.11 1.63 12.65
CA TYR A 12 4.81 2.67 13.62
C TYR A 12 5.00 4.02 12.96
N PHE A 13 3.94 4.80 12.93
CA PHE A 13 3.92 6.14 12.40
C PHE A 13 3.89 7.15 13.54
N HIS A 14 4.84 8.07 13.52
CA HIS A 14 4.93 9.16 14.49
C HIS A 14 4.84 10.49 13.74
N TYR A 15 3.81 11.27 14.05
CA TYR A 15 3.53 12.54 13.37
C TYR A 15 3.88 13.71 14.30
N SER A 16 5.08 14.28 14.15
CA SER A 16 5.58 15.32 15.07
C SER A 16 4.86 16.68 15.00
N GLU A 17 4.02 16.92 13.98
CA GLU A 17 3.34 18.21 13.75
C GLU A 17 1.81 18.14 13.87
N GLN A 18 1.25 16.93 14.00
CA GLN A 18 -0.17 16.73 14.32
C GLN A 18 -0.20 16.33 15.80
N ASP A 19 -0.72 17.21 16.66
CA ASP A 19 -0.84 16.98 18.11
C ASP A 19 -1.49 15.61 18.36
N ASP A 20 -0.69 14.63 18.81
CA ASP A 20 -1.10 13.31 19.29
C ASP A 20 -1.81 12.42 18.26
N ALA A 21 -1.20 12.16 17.10
CA ALA A 21 -1.63 11.08 16.21
C ALA A 21 -0.48 10.09 16.03
N ASP A 22 -0.18 9.25 17.01
CA ASP A 22 0.66 8.08 16.79
C ASP A 22 -0.18 6.90 16.31
N GLU A 23 0.35 6.09 15.39
CA GLU A 23 -0.34 4.92 14.86
C GLU A 23 0.58 3.70 14.83
N GLY A 24 0.06 2.56 15.27
CA GLY A 24 0.70 1.26 15.18
C GLY A 24 -0.13 0.31 14.34
N GLU A 25 0.47 -0.25 13.29
CA GLU A 25 -0.19 -1.16 12.35
C GLU A 25 0.52 -2.52 12.35
N LEU A 26 -0.25 -3.61 12.42
CA LEU A 26 0.25 -4.95 12.09
C LEU A 26 -0.16 -5.31 10.66
N PHE A 27 0.77 -5.85 9.88
CA PHE A 27 0.46 -6.33 8.53
C PHE A 27 0.90 -7.78 8.31
N LEU A 28 0.15 -8.47 7.46
CA LEU A 28 0.38 -9.84 7.00
C LEU A 28 0.20 -9.89 5.48
N GLY A 29 1.26 -10.29 4.77
CA GLY A 29 1.27 -10.45 3.32
C GLY A 29 1.54 -11.89 2.91
N ILE A 30 0.89 -12.34 1.84
CA ILE A 30 1.17 -13.62 1.18
C ILE A 30 1.36 -13.36 -0.32
N GLY A 31 2.51 -13.78 -0.84
CA GLY A 31 2.87 -13.66 -2.25
C GLY A 31 2.90 -15.01 -2.96
N LEU A 32 2.42 -15.06 -4.21
CA LEU A 32 2.58 -16.21 -5.09
C LEU A 32 2.96 -15.76 -6.50
N GLY A 33 4.28 -15.75 -6.77
CA GLY A 33 4.80 -15.20 -8.02
C GLY A 33 4.52 -13.70 -8.12
N PRO A 34 3.87 -13.21 -9.19
CA PRO A 34 3.68 -11.78 -9.41
C PRO A 34 2.51 -11.16 -8.61
N VAL A 35 1.82 -11.93 -7.78
CA VAL A 35 0.62 -11.48 -7.07
C VAL A 35 0.83 -11.59 -5.57
N THR A 36 0.49 -10.53 -4.87
CA THR A 36 0.53 -10.43 -3.41
C THR A 36 -0.86 -10.04 -2.90
N ALA A 37 -1.27 -10.67 -1.80
CA ALA A 37 -2.43 -10.24 -1.03
C ALA A 37 -1.99 -9.92 0.39
N SER A 38 -2.43 -8.80 0.93
CA SER A 38 -2.11 -8.38 2.29
C SER A 38 -3.35 -7.92 3.05
N VAL A 39 -3.23 -8.02 4.37
CA VAL A 39 -4.13 -7.42 5.33
C VAL A 39 -3.32 -6.65 6.36
N SER A 40 -3.77 -5.45 6.66
CA SER A 40 -3.20 -4.54 7.64
C SER A 40 -4.26 -4.20 8.68
N TYR A 41 -3.88 -4.09 9.95
CA TYR A 41 -4.78 -3.80 11.06
C TYR A 41 -4.14 -2.79 12.01
N VAL A 42 -4.83 -1.69 12.24
CA VAL A 42 -4.41 -0.64 13.17
C VAL A 42 -4.64 -1.12 14.60
N VAL A 43 -3.57 -1.52 15.28
CA VAL A 43 -3.62 -2.03 16.66
C VAL A 43 -3.65 -0.92 17.70
N HIS A 44 -3.21 0.27 17.33
CA HIS A 44 -3.16 1.42 18.21
C HIS A 44 -3.24 2.68 17.36
N ALA A 45 -4.14 3.58 17.71
CA ALA A 45 -4.14 4.95 17.21
C ALA A 45 -4.59 5.89 18.32
N ASP A 46 -3.99 7.07 18.40
CA ASP A 46 -4.49 8.11 19.31
C ASP A 46 -5.84 8.68 18.86
N ASP A 47 -6.11 8.65 17.54
CA ASP A 47 -7.44 8.85 16.98
C ASP A 47 -8.28 7.58 17.17
N ALA A 48 -9.26 7.65 18.06
CA ALA A 48 -10.11 6.51 18.42
C ALA A 48 -10.92 5.98 17.22
N ASP A 49 -11.19 6.81 16.21
CA ASP A 49 -11.94 6.41 15.02
C ASP A 49 -11.04 5.60 14.04
N ALA A 50 -9.71 5.70 14.18
CA ALA A 50 -8.72 4.99 13.38
C ALA A 50 -8.31 3.63 14.00
N GLU A 51 -8.26 3.52 15.34
CA GLU A 51 -7.93 2.26 16.01
C GLU A 51 -8.94 1.17 15.62
N GLY A 52 -8.44 0.00 15.22
CA GLY A 52 -9.27 -1.11 14.74
C GLY A 52 -9.59 -1.09 13.26
N SER A 53 -9.16 -0.05 12.52
CA SER A 53 -9.28 -0.02 11.06
C SER A 53 -8.49 -1.15 10.42
N THR A 54 -9.05 -1.72 9.36
CA THR A 54 -8.43 -2.82 8.60
C THR A 54 -8.31 -2.44 7.14
N VAL A 55 -7.16 -2.69 6.52
CA VAL A 55 -6.97 -2.52 5.08
C VAL A 55 -6.71 -3.88 4.45
N TYR A 56 -7.42 -4.17 3.36
CA TYR A 56 -7.19 -5.33 2.53
C TYR A 56 -6.66 -4.89 1.18
N LEU A 57 -5.61 -5.53 0.68
CA LEU A 57 -5.04 -5.24 -0.63
C LEU A 57 -4.73 -6.52 -1.38
N ILE A 58 -5.09 -6.57 -2.65
CA ILE A 58 -4.52 -7.50 -3.61
C ILE A 58 -3.85 -6.70 -4.72
N GLU A 59 -2.60 -7.03 -4.99
CA GLU A 59 -1.80 -6.36 -6.00
C GLU A 59 -0.96 -7.35 -6.79
N GLY A 60 -0.46 -6.89 -7.91
CA GLY A 60 0.54 -7.62 -8.64
C GLY A 60 1.26 -6.79 -9.67
N ASP A 61 2.38 -7.32 -10.12
CA ASP A 61 3.22 -6.69 -11.12
C ASP A 61 3.44 -7.59 -12.34
N TYR A 62 3.72 -6.96 -13.47
CA TYR A 62 4.02 -7.68 -14.71
C TYR A 62 5.11 -6.96 -15.48
N ALA A 63 6.25 -7.63 -15.64
CA ALA A 63 7.32 -7.20 -16.52
C ALA A 63 6.92 -7.38 -17.99
N PHE A 64 6.63 -6.28 -18.69
CA PHE A 64 6.31 -6.28 -20.12
C PHE A 64 7.52 -5.90 -20.99
N MET A 65 8.58 -5.38 -20.39
CA MET A 65 9.91 -5.18 -20.99
C MET A 65 10.99 -5.59 -19.97
N PRO A 66 12.24 -5.86 -20.41
CA PRO A 66 13.29 -6.37 -19.52
C PRO A 66 13.57 -5.53 -18.27
N ASP A 67 13.34 -4.22 -18.34
CA ASP A 67 13.61 -3.25 -17.28
C ASP A 67 12.35 -2.49 -16.84
N THR A 68 11.16 -2.85 -17.35
CA THR A 68 9.94 -2.09 -17.13
C THR A 68 8.78 -3.01 -16.77
N ARG A 69 8.10 -2.68 -15.66
CA ARG A 69 6.92 -3.41 -15.17
C ARG A 69 5.73 -2.48 -14.96
N VAL A 70 4.54 -3.05 -15.14
CA VAL A 70 3.27 -2.45 -14.71
C VAL A 70 2.90 -3.04 -13.36
N LEU A 71 2.33 -2.23 -12.47
CA LEU A 71 1.80 -2.64 -11.17
C LEU A 71 0.33 -2.27 -11.13
N ALA A 72 -0.49 -3.12 -10.54
CA ALA A 72 -1.90 -2.80 -10.31
C ALA A 72 -2.34 -3.37 -8.96
N GLY A 73 -3.21 -2.64 -8.28
CA GLY A 73 -3.75 -3.03 -6.99
C GLY A 73 -5.21 -2.66 -6.84
N LEU A 74 -5.93 -3.46 -6.07
CA LEU A 74 -7.30 -3.25 -5.64
C LEU A 74 -7.35 -3.47 -4.14
N GLY A 75 -7.88 -2.50 -3.40
CA GLY A 75 -7.98 -2.61 -1.96
C GLY A 75 -9.31 -2.13 -1.42
N TYR A 76 -9.54 -2.45 -0.17
CA TYR A 76 -10.71 -2.06 0.60
C TYR A 76 -10.24 -1.59 1.97
N ASP A 77 -10.51 -0.33 2.27
CA ASP A 77 -10.33 0.25 3.59
C ASP A 77 -11.61 0.00 4.37
N ASP A 78 -11.50 -0.62 5.54
CA ASP A 78 -12.59 -0.92 6.48
C ASP A 78 -12.31 -0.18 7.80
N PRO A 79 -12.70 1.11 7.90
CA PRO A 79 -12.53 1.89 9.12
C PRO A 79 -13.38 1.33 10.26
N ASN A 80 -12.95 1.52 11.50
CA ASN A 80 -13.67 0.98 12.66
C ASN A 80 -15.08 1.58 12.84
N ASP A 81 -15.21 2.91 12.66
CA ASP A 81 -16.45 3.64 12.96
C ASP A 81 -17.09 4.33 11.73
N GLU A 82 -16.60 4.05 10.52
CA GLU A 82 -17.12 4.60 9.27
C GLU A 82 -17.49 3.52 8.23
N SER A 83 -18.05 3.94 7.10
CA SER A 83 -18.31 3.02 5.99
C SER A 83 -17.03 2.76 5.21
N GLY A 84 -16.73 1.50 4.98
CA GLY A 84 -15.56 1.14 4.17
C GLY A 84 -15.66 1.57 2.70
N VAL A 85 -14.50 1.73 2.10
CA VAL A 85 -14.31 2.33 0.77
C VAL A 85 -13.34 1.48 -0.04
N THR A 86 -13.64 1.33 -1.33
CA THR A 86 -12.74 0.62 -2.24
C THR A 86 -11.76 1.61 -2.84
N PHE A 87 -10.51 1.18 -3.03
CA PHE A 87 -9.52 1.94 -3.78
C PHE A 87 -8.82 1.06 -4.81
N TRP A 88 -8.19 1.70 -5.78
CA TRP A 88 -7.38 1.01 -6.78
C TRP A 88 -6.15 1.84 -7.11
N MET A 89 -5.12 1.16 -7.59
CA MET A 89 -3.91 1.79 -8.08
C MET A 89 -3.41 1.14 -9.37
N LEU A 90 -2.76 1.96 -10.19
CA LEU A 90 -2.07 1.54 -11.39
C LEU A 90 -0.73 2.27 -11.45
N GLY A 91 0.34 1.52 -11.63
CA GLY A 91 1.70 2.04 -11.64
C GLY A 91 2.55 1.48 -12.76
N LEU A 92 3.65 2.18 -13.01
CA LEU A 92 4.74 1.77 -13.87
C LEU A 92 6.04 1.96 -13.09
N ALA A 93 6.91 0.96 -13.15
CA ALA A 93 8.25 1.05 -12.61
C ALA A 93 9.27 0.67 -13.68
N ARG A 94 10.40 1.38 -13.68
CA ARG A 94 11.51 1.14 -14.61
C ARG A 94 12.83 1.18 -13.88
N GLU A 95 13.61 0.12 -14.02
CA GLU A 95 15.00 0.09 -13.57
C GLU A 95 15.83 1.12 -14.35
N SER A 96 16.60 1.93 -13.61
CA SER A 96 17.38 3.03 -14.16
C SER A 96 18.70 3.17 -13.41
N GLY A 97 19.75 2.50 -13.88
CA GLY A 97 21.08 2.60 -13.31
C GLY A 97 21.16 1.95 -11.92
N PRO A 98 21.54 2.67 -10.86
CA PRO A 98 21.64 2.13 -9.49
C PRO A 98 20.28 2.05 -8.76
N GLY A 99 19.18 2.35 -9.44
CA GLY A 99 17.88 2.50 -8.80
C GLY A 99 16.72 2.23 -9.75
N GLU A 100 15.54 2.67 -9.33
CA GLU A 100 14.28 2.47 -10.03
C GLU A 100 13.46 3.75 -10.02
N ILE A 101 12.90 4.12 -11.17
CA ILE A 101 11.91 5.20 -11.30
C ILE A 101 10.53 4.57 -11.25
N SER A 102 9.63 5.12 -10.44
CA SER A 102 8.23 4.68 -10.36
C SER A 102 7.24 5.82 -10.55
N LEU A 103 6.10 5.49 -11.14
CA LEU A 103 4.94 6.37 -11.30
C LEU A 103 3.71 5.58 -10.93
N THR A 104 2.93 6.05 -9.97
CA THR A 104 1.70 5.39 -9.52
C THR A 104 0.56 6.40 -9.48
N TYR A 105 -0.57 6.01 -10.06
CA TYR A 105 -1.84 6.69 -9.89
C TYR A 105 -2.73 5.83 -8.98
N ALA A 106 -3.38 6.44 -8.00
CA ALA A 106 -4.34 5.78 -7.14
C ALA A 106 -5.62 6.60 -7.02
N SER A 107 -6.75 5.92 -6.85
CA SER A 107 -8.05 6.56 -6.65
C SER A 107 -8.89 5.75 -5.68
N ARG A 108 -9.67 6.46 -4.87
CA ARG A 108 -10.59 5.90 -3.91
C ARG A 108 -12.04 6.21 -4.31
N ASP A 109 -12.93 5.25 -4.12
CA ASP A 109 -14.36 5.39 -4.33
C ASP A 109 -15.02 6.02 -3.10
N GLU A 110 -14.68 7.29 -2.87
CA GLU A 110 -15.13 8.06 -1.72
C GLU A 110 -15.51 9.47 -2.18
N THR A 111 -16.65 9.98 -1.70
CA THR A 111 -17.15 11.28 -2.15
C THR A 111 -16.24 12.39 -1.65
N GLY A 112 -15.60 13.10 -2.57
CA GLY A 112 -14.69 14.21 -2.26
C GLY A 112 -13.23 13.79 -2.09
N ALA A 113 -12.93 12.50 -2.14
CA ALA A 113 -11.55 12.02 -2.14
C ALA A 113 -10.81 12.50 -3.40
N GLN A 114 -9.55 12.87 -3.22
CA GLN A 114 -8.66 13.27 -4.31
C GLN A 114 -7.93 12.03 -4.84
N SER A 115 -7.83 11.91 -6.16
CA SER A 115 -6.92 10.93 -6.75
C SER A 115 -5.47 11.34 -6.49
N LEU A 116 -4.63 10.36 -6.20
CA LEU A 116 -3.23 10.53 -5.88
C LEU A 116 -2.35 10.19 -7.09
N PHE A 117 -1.33 11.01 -7.33
CA PHE A 117 -0.28 10.71 -8.30
C PHE A 117 1.08 10.82 -7.62
N VAL A 118 1.80 9.71 -7.55
CA VAL A 118 3.11 9.60 -6.90
C VAL A 118 4.17 9.31 -7.94
N ALA A 119 5.26 10.07 -7.91
CA ALA A 119 6.47 9.81 -8.67
C ALA A 119 7.62 9.56 -7.69
N GLY A 120 8.35 8.46 -7.88
CA GLY A 120 9.39 8.01 -6.97
C GLY A 120 10.70 7.69 -7.69
N TYR A 121 11.79 7.75 -6.93
CA TYR A 121 13.06 7.16 -7.31
C TYR A 121 13.68 6.43 -6.11
N THR A 122 13.86 5.12 -6.22
CA THR A 122 14.44 4.28 -5.16
C THR A 122 15.88 3.93 -5.53
N ILE A 123 16.82 4.06 -4.59
CA ILE A 123 18.23 3.68 -4.77
C ILE A 123 18.50 2.47 -3.87
N ASN A 124 19.08 1.40 -4.43
CA ASN A 124 19.50 0.23 -3.68
C ASN A 124 21.05 0.20 -3.61
N PHE A 125 21.62 -0.07 -2.43
CA PHE A 125 23.06 -0.09 -2.16
C PHE A 125 23.50 -1.30 -1.35
#